data_AF-A0A8D8AWK4-F1
#
_entry.id   AF-A0A8D8AWK4-F1
#
_cell.length_a   1.000
_cell.length_b   1.000
_cell.length_c   1.000
_cell.angle_alpha   90.00
_cell.angle_beta   90.00
_cell.angle_gamma   90.00
#
_symmetry.space_group_name_H-M   'P 1'
#
loop_
_entity.id
_entity.type
_entity.pdbx_description
1 polymer ?
#
loop_
_entity_poly.entity_id
_entity_poly.type
_entity_poly.pdbx_seq_one_letter_code
_entity_poly.pdbx_strand_id
1 'polypeptide(L)'
;RTKRFRVVIVDSRPRTGEHDMLRQLVAQGVDCTVALINAISYVIPEVTKVLLSAHALLANGCVMSRVGTAQIALVAKSYNVPVLVCCETHKFSERVQTDAFVYNEIGEIA
;
A
#
# COMPACT_ATOMS: atom_id res chain seq x y z
N ARG A 1 9.36 -21.26 12.18
CA ARG A 1 8.92 -21.95 10.94
C ARG A 1 9.19 -21.03 9.76
N THR A 2 10.10 -21.37 8.86
CA THR A 2 10.44 -20.54 7.68
C THR A 2 9.26 -20.49 6.71
N LYS A 3 8.83 -19.29 6.33
CA LYS A 3 7.74 -19.08 5.36
C LYS A 3 8.34 -18.92 3.98
N ARG A 4 7.80 -19.62 2.99
CA ARG A 4 8.11 -19.41 1.58
C ARG A 4 7.01 -18.54 0.97
N PHE A 5 7.40 -17.40 0.43
CA PHE A 5 6.49 -16.45 -0.21
C PHE A 5 7.24 -15.63 -1.25
N ARG A 6 6.49 -15.02 -2.16
CA ARG A 6 6.96 -13.99 -3.10
C ARG A 6 6.18 -12.71 -2.85
N VAL A 7 6.74 -11.57 -3.26
CA VAL A 7 6.16 -10.25 -3.03
C VAL A 7 5.94 -9.54 -4.35
N VAL A 8 4.77 -8.95 -4.53
CA VAL A 8 4.51 -7.99 -5.60
C VAL A 8 4.54 -6.59 -4.98
N ILE A 9 5.47 -5.77 -5.44
CA ILE A 9 5.65 -4.37 -5.03
C ILE A 9 4.95 -3.49 -6.07
N VAL A 10 4.15 -2.52 -5.62
CA VAL A 10 3.29 -1.72 -6.49
C VAL A 10 3.69 -0.26 -6.45
N ASP A 11 4.40 0.18 -7.49
CA ASP A 11 4.96 1.53 -7.57
C ASP A 11 4.06 2.49 -8.37
N SER A 12 4.24 3.79 -8.15
CA SER A 12 3.48 4.84 -8.83
C SER A 12 4.34 6.10 -9.07
N ARG A 13 3.96 6.90 -10.08
CA ARG A 13 4.60 8.18 -10.38
C ARG A 13 4.03 9.31 -9.51
N PRO A 14 4.76 10.41 -9.27
CA PRO A 14 6.09 10.75 -9.79
C PRO A 14 7.26 10.21 -8.95
N ARG A 15 7.02 9.88 -7.68
CA ARG A 15 8.07 9.49 -6.74
C ARG A 15 8.26 7.98 -6.71
N THR A 16 9.30 7.48 -7.37
CA THR A 16 9.73 6.07 -7.31
C THR A 16 10.46 5.79 -6.00
N GLY A 17 9.70 5.66 -4.92
CA GLY A 17 10.23 5.45 -3.56
C GLY A 17 10.40 3.98 -3.18
N GLU A 18 10.01 3.05 -4.05
CA GLU A 18 9.88 1.63 -3.69
C GLU A 18 11.12 0.81 -4.03
N HIS A 19 12.13 1.43 -4.64
CA HIS A 19 13.41 0.79 -4.95
C HIS A 19 14.16 0.32 -3.70
N ASP A 20 14.02 1.03 -2.58
CA ASP A 20 14.70 0.66 -1.33
C ASP A 20 14.06 -0.58 -0.69
N MET A 21 12.72 -0.66 -0.70
CA MET A 21 12.01 -1.85 -0.23
C MET A 21 12.35 -3.07 -1.09
N LEU A 22 12.39 -2.90 -2.42
CA LEU A 22 12.82 -3.96 -3.34
C LEU A 22 14.25 -4.43 -3.00
N ARG A 23 15.20 -3.50 -2.88
CA ARG A 23 16.61 -3.82 -2.54
C ARG A 23 16.72 -4.57 -1.23
N GLN A 24 16.00 -4.15 -0.20
CA GLN A 24 16.00 -4.80 1.11
C GLN A 24 15.44 -6.22 1.04
N LEU A 25 14.32 -6.44 0.35
CA LEU A 25 13.71 -7.77 0.23
C LEU A 25 14.55 -8.73 -0.60
N VAL A 26 15.12 -8.25 -1.72
CA VAL A 26 16.03 -9.04 -2.56
C VAL A 26 17.31 -9.41 -1.80
N ALA A 27 17.87 -8.49 -1.00
CA ALA A 27 19.02 -8.79 -0.14
C ALA A 27 18.73 -9.87 0.92
N GLN A 28 17.47 -10.05 1.29
CA GLN A 28 17.01 -11.13 2.19
C GLN A 28 16.62 -12.42 1.42
N GLY A 29 16.83 -12.47 0.11
CA GLY A 29 16.53 -13.64 -0.73
C GLY A 29 15.04 -13.84 -1.03
N VAL A 30 14.21 -12.80 -0.89
CA VAL A 30 12.78 -12.86 -1.21
C VAL A 30 12.57 -12.62 -2.71
N ASP A 31 11.79 -13.50 -3.34
CA ASP A 31 11.37 -13.31 -4.74
C ASP A 31 10.40 -12.13 -4.85
N CYS A 32 10.78 -11.13 -5.65
CA CYS A 32 10.08 -9.86 -5.75
C CYS A 32 9.78 -9.51 -7.20
N THR A 33 8.55 -9.10 -7.47
CA THR A 33 8.12 -8.52 -8.76
C THR A 33 7.65 -7.09 -8.54
N VAL A 34 8.05 -6.17 -9.42
CA VAL A 34 7.55 -4.79 -9.39
C VAL A 34 6.47 -4.63 -10.46
N ALA A 35 5.32 -4.09 -10.07
CA ALA A 35 4.25 -3.69 -10.96
C ALA A 35 3.96 -2.20 -10.76
N LEU A 36 3.47 -1.53 -11.79
CA LEU A 36 2.94 -0.17 -11.64
C LEU A 36 1.49 -0.21 -11.20
N ILE A 37 1.03 0.86 -10.55
CA ILE A 37 -0.36 1.00 -10.06
C ILE A 37 -1.43 0.76 -11.14
N ASN A 38 -1.12 1.07 -12.40
CA ASN A 38 -2.03 0.82 -13.53
C ASN A 38 -2.14 -0.66 -13.93
N ALA A 39 -1.17 -1.50 -13.53
CA ALA A 39 -1.15 -2.93 -13.80
C ALA A 39 -1.72 -3.77 -12.64
N ILE A 40 -2.27 -3.15 -11.58
CA ILE A 40 -2.79 -3.88 -10.41
C ILE A 40 -3.85 -4.90 -10.81
N SER A 41 -4.79 -4.54 -11.68
CA SER A 41 -5.87 -5.43 -12.12
C SER A 41 -5.34 -6.69 -12.83
N TYR A 42 -4.16 -6.61 -13.43
CA TYR A 42 -3.51 -7.75 -14.07
C TYR A 42 -2.82 -8.66 -13.04
N VAL A 43 -2.17 -8.10 -12.02
CA VAL A 43 -1.40 -8.88 -11.04
C VAL A 43 -2.23 -9.38 -9.85
N ILE A 44 -3.32 -8.69 -9.50
CA ILE A 44 -4.15 -9.01 -8.33
C ILE A 44 -4.71 -10.45 -8.31
N PRO A 45 -5.04 -11.11 -9.45
CA PRO A 45 -5.53 -12.49 -9.41
C PRO A 45 -4.50 -13.50 -8.87
N GLU A 46 -3.21 -13.16 -8.94
CA GLU A 46 -2.12 -13.99 -8.41
C GLU A 46 -1.79 -13.69 -6.94
N VAL A 47 -2.36 -12.63 -6.38
CA VAL A 47 -2.08 -12.13 -5.02
C VAL A 47 -3.03 -12.77 -4.02
N THR A 48 -2.48 -13.28 -2.91
CA THR A 48 -3.29 -13.94 -1.86
C THR A 48 -3.62 -13.04 -0.68
N LYS A 49 -2.83 -11.98 -0.47
CA LYS A 49 -2.95 -11.00 0.63
C LYS A 49 -2.34 -9.68 0.18
N VAL A 50 -2.97 -8.58 0.55
CA VAL A 50 -2.41 -7.23 0.35
C VAL A 50 -1.99 -6.67 1.69
N LEU A 51 -0.75 -6.20 1.78
CA LEU A 51 -0.21 -5.48 2.93
C LEU A 51 -0.11 -4.00 2.58
N LEU A 52 -0.68 -3.14 3.42
CA LEU A 52 -0.64 -1.69 3.26
C LEU A 52 -0.03 -1.07 4.51
N SER A 53 0.74 0.00 4.31
CA SER A 53 1.18 0.87 5.40
C SER A 53 0.13 1.93 5.67
N ALA A 54 0.13 2.47 6.89
CA ALA A 54 -0.63 3.64 7.27
C ALA A 54 0.30 4.77 7.74
N HIS A 55 0.00 5.98 7.29
CA HIS A 55 0.54 7.20 7.88
C HIS A 55 -0.24 7.59 9.14
N ALA A 56 -1.57 7.44 9.09
CA ALA A 56 -2.44 7.58 10.25
C ALA A 56 -3.68 6.68 10.15
N LEU A 57 -4.21 6.27 11.30
CA LEU A 57 -5.53 5.66 11.41
C LEU A 57 -6.48 6.65 12.06
N LEU A 58 -7.58 6.95 11.37
CA LEU A 58 -8.57 7.93 11.81
C LEU A 58 -9.60 7.29 12.76
N ALA A 59 -10.29 8.11 13.55
CA ALA A 59 -11.24 7.64 14.56
C ALA A 59 -12.45 6.88 13.96
N ASN A 60 -12.78 7.14 12.69
CA ASN A 60 -13.81 6.42 11.93
C ASN A 60 -13.31 5.11 11.30
N GLY A 61 -12.07 4.70 11.55
CA GLY A 61 -11.43 3.52 10.97
C GLY A 61 -10.88 3.73 9.56
N CYS A 62 -10.94 4.95 9.01
CA CYS A 62 -10.30 5.25 7.73
C CYS A 62 -8.78 5.21 7.85
N VAL A 63 -8.14 4.75 6.77
CA VAL A 63 -6.69 4.63 6.67
C VAL A 63 -6.16 5.78 5.83
N MET A 64 -5.39 6.65 6.45
CA MET A 64 -4.63 7.67 5.75
C MET A 64 -3.25 7.10 5.40
N SER A 65 -2.91 7.06 4.12
CA SER A 65 -1.64 6.55 3.60
C SER A 65 -1.27 7.29 2.32
N ARG A 66 -0.29 6.77 1.57
CA ARG A 66 0.11 7.36 0.29
C ARG A 66 -1.04 7.32 -0.73
N VAL A 67 -0.95 8.20 -1.71
CA VAL A 67 -1.87 8.18 -2.86
C VAL A 67 -1.83 6.81 -3.53
N GLY A 68 -2.99 6.32 -3.96
CA GLY A 68 -3.14 5.00 -4.56
C GLY A 68 -3.52 3.89 -3.59
N THR A 69 -3.24 4.00 -2.27
CA THR A 69 -3.58 2.95 -1.29
C THR A 69 -5.05 2.53 -1.32
N ALA A 70 -5.97 3.49 -1.40
CA ALA A 70 -7.41 3.22 -1.52
C ALA A 70 -7.76 2.53 -2.85
N GLN A 71 -7.06 2.86 -3.95
CA GLN A 71 -7.25 2.21 -5.25
C GLN A 71 -6.82 0.74 -5.19
N ILE A 72 -5.66 0.45 -4.60
CA ILE A 72 -5.20 -0.94 -4.39
C ILE A 72 -6.21 -1.72 -3.55
N ALA A 73 -6.66 -1.13 -2.43
CA ALA A 73 -7.61 -1.77 -1.52
C ALA A 73 -8.96 -2.05 -2.20
N LEU A 74 -9.44 -1.13 -3.04
CA LEU A 74 -10.67 -1.30 -3.79
C LEU A 74 -10.55 -2.46 -4.80
N VAL A 75 -9.48 -2.49 -5.58
CA VAL A 75 -9.25 -3.58 -6.55
C VAL A 75 -9.08 -4.91 -5.80
N ALA A 76 -8.31 -4.96 -4.72
CA ALA A 76 -8.17 -6.16 -3.90
C ALA A 76 -9.52 -6.67 -3.38
N LYS A 77 -10.38 -5.77 -2.90
CA LYS A 77 -11.74 -6.10 -2.45
C LYS A 77 -12.58 -6.70 -3.58
N SER A 78 -12.51 -6.16 -4.79
CA SER A 78 -13.23 -6.70 -5.96
C SER A 78 -12.80 -8.11 -6.33
N TYR A 79 -11.56 -8.51 -6.00
CA TYR A 79 -11.04 -9.86 -6.22
C TYR A 79 -11.08 -10.74 -4.95
N ASN A 80 -11.79 -10.31 -3.90
CA ASN A 80 -11.88 -11.00 -2.60
C ASN A 80 -10.51 -11.27 -1.94
N VAL A 81 -9.51 -10.44 -2.22
CA VAL A 81 -8.20 -10.52 -1.59
C VAL A 81 -8.21 -9.71 -0.30
N PRO A 82 -7.87 -10.32 0.87
CA PRO A 82 -7.88 -9.61 2.14
C PRO A 82 -6.80 -8.54 2.18
N VAL A 83 -7.19 -7.35 2.65
CA VAL A 83 -6.31 -6.20 2.86
C VAL A 83 -5.96 -6.11 4.33
N LEU A 84 -4.66 -6.13 4.64
CA LEU A 84 -4.12 -5.98 5.98
C LEU A 84 -3.33 -4.68 6.07
N VAL A 85 -3.70 -3.85 7.03
CA VAL A 85 -3.07 -2.55 7.25
C VAL A 85 -2.17 -2.63 8.48
N CYS A 86 -0.91 -2.25 8.32
CA CYS A 86 0.07 -2.21 9.40
C CYS A 86 0.26 -0.76 9.84
N CYS A 87 -0.08 -0.46 11.09
CA CYS A 87 0.02 0.87 11.69
C CYS A 87 0.43 0.77 13.16
N GLU A 88 1.38 1.60 13.58
CA GLU A 88 1.73 1.79 14.98
C GLU A 88 0.64 2.61 15.71
N THR A 89 0.46 2.35 17.01
CA THR A 89 -0.62 2.95 17.82
C THR A 89 -0.50 4.46 18.00
N HIS A 90 0.73 5.01 17.99
CA HIS A 90 0.94 6.46 18.12
C HIS A 90 0.51 7.25 16.87
N LYS A 91 0.23 6.57 15.75
CA LYS A 91 -0.29 7.18 14.51
C LYS A 91 -1.82 7.21 14.48
N PHE A 92 -2.47 6.88 15.58
CA PHE A 92 -3.93 6.98 15.68
C PHE A 92 -4.31 8.45 15.87
N SER A 93 -5.37 8.88 15.20
CA SER A 93 -5.85 10.26 15.22
C SER A 93 -7.32 10.31 15.62
N GLU A 94 -7.66 11.24 16.49
CA GLU A 94 -9.05 11.56 16.83
C GLU A 94 -9.80 12.24 15.67
N ARG A 95 -9.07 12.68 14.64
CA ARG A 95 -9.66 13.29 13.44
C ARG A 95 -10.50 12.27 12.67
N VAL A 96 -11.53 12.79 12.04
CA VAL A 96 -12.42 12.07 11.12
C VAL A 96 -12.38 12.79 9.78
N GLN A 97 -12.18 12.03 8.71
CA GLN A 97 -12.14 12.53 7.35
C GLN A 97 -12.78 11.50 6.43
N THR A 98 -13.59 11.97 5.49
CA THR A 98 -14.39 11.12 4.59
C THR A 98 -13.92 11.18 3.14
N ASP A 99 -13.19 12.23 2.77
CA ASP A 99 -12.67 12.46 1.42
C ASP A 99 -11.17 12.73 1.45
N ALA A 100 -10.52 12.77 0.28
CA ALA A 100 -9.08 13.03 0.17
C ALA A 100 -8.74 14.50 -0.13
N PHE A 101 -9.70 15.43 0.04
CA PHE A 101 -9.58 16.84 -0.33
C PHE A 101 -9.37 17.76 0.88
N VAL A 102 -10.11 17.56 1.97
CA VAL A 102 -10.13 18.52 3.09
C VAL A 102 -8.79 18.58 3.83
N TYR A 103 -8.15 17.43 4.06
CA TYR A 103 -6.80 17.36 4.64
C TYR A 103 -5.92 16.45 3.77
N ASN A 104 -5.01 17.06 3.03
CA ASN A 104 -4.05 16.35 2.21
C ASN A 104 -2.79 17.21 2.02
N GLU A 105 -1.69 16.56 1.66
CA GLU A 105 -0.45 17.22 1.31
C GLU A 105 -0.37 17.38 -0.21
N ILE A 106 0.04 18.57 -0.68
CA ILE A 106 0.27 18.81 -2.09
C ILE A 106 1.71 18.40 -2.41
N GLY A 107 1.86 17.40 -3.26
CA GLY A 107 3.18 17.00 -3.75
C GLY A 107 3.70 17.97 -4.83
N GLU A 108 5.00 18.25 -4.80
CA GLU A 108 5.68 18.94 -5.90
C GLU A 108 5.94 17.99 -7.07
N ILE A 109 5.80 18.50 -8.30
CA ILE A 109 6.16 17.80 -9.52
C ILE A 109 7.53 18.34 -9.93
N ALA A 110 8.59 17.74 -9.43
CA ALA A 110 9.96 17.99 -9.89
C ALA A 110 10.30 17.09 -11.08
#